data_AF-A0A6P1B7I3-F1
#
_entry.id   AF-A0A6P1B7I3-F1
#
_cell.length_a   1.000
_cell.length_b   1.000
_cell.length_c   1.000
_cell.angle_alpha   90.00
_cell.angle_beta   90.00
_cell.angle_gamma   90.00
#
_symmetry.space_group_name_H-M   'P 1'
#
loop_
_entity.id
_entity.type
_entity.pdbx_description
1 polymer ?
#
loop_
_entity_poly.entity_id
_entity_poly.type
_entity_poly.pdbx_seq_one_letter_code
_entity_poly.pdbx_strand_id
1 'polypeptide(L)'
;MSPQAHERIHREAVMLSAEWGPKLSLFWTDRDFSIGRFPPLDRIDYLDHAIVLMERERTRPARPPLTEIRQYLCADPFASWSSRARSFAAASVLDPMHRKAYLRTLLYPARFCYSWTTGLMGSNDDAVAFVNKKPVPRLDADLITRALQCRKSGGNPDGLFSARAALLVQIDACASLLAAA
;
A
#
# COMPACT_ATOMS: atom_id res chain seq x y z
N MET A 1 20.23 9.93 5.24
CA MET A 1 20.33 9.23 6.53
C MET A 1 20.90 7.84 6.31
N SER A 2 21.87 7.40 7.11
CA SER A 2 22.47 6.07 6.98
C SER A 2 21.57 4.96 7.56
N PRO A 3 21.71 3.70 7.11
CA PRO A 3 21.00 2.56 7.70
C PRO A 3 21.20 2.43 9.22
N GLN A 4 22.44 2.68 9.69
CA GLN A 4 22.78 2.65 11.12
C GLN A 4 22.02 3.70 11.93
N ALA A 5 21.83 4.91 11.38
CA ALA A 5 21.03 5.95 12.03
C ALA A 5 19.55 5.55 12.10
N HIS A 6 19.03 4.93 11.05
CA HIS A 6 17.66 4.41 11.00
C HIS A 6 17.43 3.35 12.08
N GLU A 7 18.33 2.36 12.20
CA GLU A 7 18.27 1.31 13.22
C GLU A 7 18.38 1.85 14.65
N ARG A 8 19.22 2.86 14.85
CA ARG A 8 19.34 3.53 16.17
C ARG A 8 18.02 4.18 16.57
N ILE A 9 17.40 4.95 15.68
CA ILE A 9 16.11 5.62 15.95
C ILE A 9 15.02 4.59 16.28
N HIS A 10 14.94 3.49 15.53
CA HIS A 10 13.99 2.42 15.83
C HIS A 10 14.22 1.79 17.20
N ARG A 11 15.47 1.48 17.56
CA ARG A 11 15.81 0.93 18.89
C ARG A 11 15.40 1.89 20.01
N GLU A 12 15.73 3.17 19.88
CA GLU A 12 15.35 4.20 20.84
C GLU A 12 13.83 4.31 20.98
N ALA A 13 13.09 4.33 19.87
CA ALA A 13 11.63 4.38 19.89
C ALA A 13 11.00 3.17 20.60
N VAL A 14 11.53 1.96 20.41
CA VAL A 14 11.08 0.75 21.11
C VAL A 14 11.40 0.81 22.61
N MET A 15 12.55 1.35 23.00
CA MET A 15 12.87 1.57 24.42
C MET A 15 11.94 2.60 25.07
N LEU A 16 11.53 3.64 24.33
CA LEU A 16 10.59 4.65 24.82
C LEU A 16 9.15 4.12 24.94
N SER A 17 8.74 3.24 24.02
CA SER A 17 7.41 2.63 24.06
C SER A 17 7.40 1.25 23.39
N ALA A 18 7.16 0.21 24.20
CA ALA A 18 6.96 -1.15 23.69
C ALA A 18 5.72 -1.27 22.78
N GLU A 19 4.72 -0.40 22.96
CA GLU A 19 3.50 -0.41 22.14
C GLU A 19 3.66 0.36 20.83
N TRP A 20 4.21 1.57 20.88
CA TRP A 20 4.24 2.49 19.73
C TRP A 20 5.56 2.46 18.98
N GLY A 21 6.67 2.18 19.65
CA GLY A 21 8.00 2.10 19.05
C GLY A 21 8.07 1.14 17.85
N PRO A 22 7.55 -0.10 17.95
CA PRO A 22 7.49 -1.03 16.81
C PRO A 22 6.63 -0.56 15.64
N LYS A 23 5.75 0.44 15.86
CA LYS A 23 4.86 1.01 14.84
C LYS A 23 5.45 2.25 14.17
N LEU A 24 6.60 2.76 14.65
CA LEU A 24 7.27 3.90 14.04
C LEU A 24 7.61 3.59 12.58
N SER A 25 7.29 4.51 11.69
CA SER A 25 7.74 4.47 10.30
C SER A 25 8.53 5.75 10.04
N LEU A 26 9.81 5.60 9.72
CA LEU A 26 10.69 6.73 9.49
C LEU A 26 10.85 6.97 7.99
N PHE A 27 10.48 8.19 7.58
CA PHE A 27 10.69 8.70 6.24
C PHE A 27 11.65 9.88 6.34
N TRP A 28 12.58 9.97 5.40
CA TRP A 28 13.54 11.06 5.35
C TRP A 28 13.77 11.48 3.91
N THR A 29 13.99 12.77 3.74
CA THR A 29 14.31 13.37 2.47
C THR A 29 15.09 14.66 2.68
N ASP A 30 15.84 15.10 1.67
CA ASP A 30 16.37 16.46 1.61
C ASP A 30 15.25 17.50 1.34
N ARG A 31 15.59 18.79 1.40
CA ARG A 31 14.61 19.89 1.26
C ARG A 31 13.94 19.91 -0.12
N ASP A 32 14.65 19.44 -1.14
CA ASP A 32 14.20 19.43 -2.53
C ASP A 32 13.48 18.13 -2.90
N PHE A 33 13.31 17.20 -1.96
CA PHE A 33 12.66 15.90 -2.17
C PHE A 33 13.32 15.06 -3.28
N SER A 34 14.64 15.23 -3.41
CA SER A 34 15.48 14.63 -4.46
C SER A 34 16.32 13.45 -3.95
N ILE A 35 16.55 13.37 -2.63
CA ILE A 35 17.33 12.31 -1.98
C ILE A 35 16.51 11.73 -0.84
N GLY A 36 16.56 10.40 -0.67
CA GLY A 36 15.97 9.71 0.47
C GLY A 36 14.87 8.75 0.05
N ARG A 37 13.92 8.49 0.96
CA ARG A 37 12.79 7.60 0.72
C ARG A 37 11.50 8.37 0.93
N PHE A 38 11.08 9.06 -0.12
CA PHE A 38 9.81 9.78 -0.14
C PHE A 38 9.13 9.64 -1.52
N PRO A 39 8.64 8.43 -1.85
CA PRO A 39 8.04 8.14 -3.14
C PRO A 39 6.79 9.00 -3.38
N PRO A 40 6.35 9.12 -4.65
CA PRO A 40 5.24 10.01 -5.02
C PRO A 40 3.96 9.82 -4.20
N LEU A 41 3.60 8.57 -3.88
CA LEU A 41 2.41 8.28 -3.06
C LEU A 41 2.56 8.74 -1.61
N ASP A 42 3.74 8.60 -1.01
CA ASP A 42 4.00 9.07 0.36
C ASP A 42 4.03 10.61 0.38
N ARG A 43 4.50 11.25 -0.71
CA ARG A 43 4.43 12.71 -0.87
C ARG A 43 3.00 13.21 -0.94
N ILE A 44 2.12 12.50 -1.65
CA ILE A 44 0.69 12.82 -1.72
C ILE A 44 0.03 12.61 -0.38
N ASP A 45 0.31 11.49 0.29
CA ASP A 45 -0.21 11.20 1.63
C ASP A 45 0.19 12.29 2.63
N TYR A 46 1.44 12.75 2.57
CA TYR A 46 1.92 13.86 3.38
C TYR A 46 1.18 15.18 3.07
N LEU A 47 0.99 15.50 1.79
CA LEU A 47 0.33 16.74 1.39
C LEU A 47 -1.16 16.77 1.79
N ASP A 48 -1.83 15.62 1.73
CA ASP A 48 -3.29 15.52 1.90
C ASP A 48 -3.72 15.15 3.32
N HIS A 49 -2.94 14.33 4.02
CA HIS A 49 -3.37 13.66 5.25
C HIS A 49 -2.43 13.87 6.44
N ALA A 50 -1.28 14.52 6.28
CA ALA A 50 -0.36 14.72 7.40
C ALA A 50 -0.97 15.61 8.49
N ILE A 51 -0.96 15.09 9.72
CA ILE A 51 -1.24 15.86 10.93
C ILE A 51 0.10 16.21 11.57
N VAL A 52 0.38 17.50 11.68
CA VAL A 52 1.62 17.99 12.29
C VAL A 52 1.54 17.83 13.80
N LEU A 53 2.43 17.01 14.36
CA LEU A 53 2.62 16.89 15.82
C LEU A 53 3.67 17.91 16.33
N MET A 54 4.74 18.10 15.58
CA MET A 54 5.81 19.05 15.84
C MET A 54 6.50 19.40 14.52
N GLU A 55 6.67 20.69 14.24
CA GLU A 55 7.41 21.17 13.08
C GLU A 55 8.36 22.30 13.48
N ARG A 56 9.59 22.27 12.96
CA ARG A 56 10.51 23.42 13.04
C ARG A 56 10.25 24.40 11.90
N GLU A 57 9.98 23.84 10.72
CA GLU A 57 9.66 24.57 9.51
C GLU A 57 8.68 23.74 8.69
N ARG A 58 7.68 24.39 8.10
CA ARG A 58 6.74 23.75 7.19
C ARG A 58 7.29 23.78 5.77
N THR A 59 7.69 22.63 5.25
CA THR A 59 8.00 22.47 3.82
C THR A 59 6.76 21.99 3.06
N ARG A 60 6.59 22.48 1.83
CA ARG A 60 5.50 22.03 0.94
C ARG A 60 6.13 21.53 -0.37
N PRO A 61 6.35 20.22 -0.52
CA PRO A 61 6.85 19.70 -1.79
C PRO A 61 5.85 19.93 -2.92
N ALA A 62 6.35 19.98 -4.15
CA ALA A 62 5.49 19.97 -5.32
C ALA A 62 4.67 18.67 -5.35
N ARG A 63 3.37 18.77 -5.63
CA ARG A 63 2.53 17.59 -5.84
C ARG A 63 3.03 16.82 -7.07
N PRO A 64 3.29 15.50 -6.96
CA PRO A 64 3.66 14.70 -8.12
C PRO A 64 2.55 14.74 -9.18
N PRO A 65 2.88 14.93 -10.47
CA PRO A 65 1.91 14.74 -11.54
C PRO A 65 1.51 13.26 -11.64
N LEU A 66 0.36 13.01 -12.24
CA LEU A 66 -0.16 11.65 -12.44
C LEU A 66 0.82 10.74 -13.18
N THR A 67 1.61 11.29 -14.10
CA THR A 67 2.65 10.55 -14.84
C THR A 67 3.74 10.01 -13.93
N GLU A 68 4.23 10.79 -12.97
CA GLU A 68 5.22 10.36 -11.97
C GLU A 68 4.65 9.25 -11.08
N ILE A 69 3.39 9.37 -10.67
CA ILE A 69 2.70 8.35 -9.85
C ILE A 69 2.58 7.03 -10.62
N ARG A 70 2.17 7.09 -11.89
CA ARG A 70 2.06 5.89 -12.74
C ARG A 70 3.43 5.24 -12.96
N GLN A 71 4.46 6.02 -13.28
CA GLN A 71 5.83 5.51 -13.40
C GLN A 71 6.29 4.81 -12.13
N TYR A 72 6.05 5.42 -10.97
CA TYR A 72 6.34 4.80 -9.67
C TYR A 72 5.56 3.49 -9.47
N LEU A 73 4.25 3.49 -9.76
CA LEU A 73 3.41 2.30 -9.61
C LEU A 73 3.82 1.14 -10.54
N CYS A 74 4.28 1.44 -11.76
CA CYS A 74 4.80 0.44 -12.72
C CYS A 74 6.06 -0.28 -12.22
N ALA A 75 6.85 0.37 -11.36
CA ALA A 75 8.13 -0.13 -10.90
C ALA A 75 7.98 -1.11 -9.72
N ASP A 76 8.80 -0.93 -8.67
CA ASP A 76 8.86 -1.80 -7.51
C ASP A 76 7.52 -2.09 -6.82
N PRO A 77 6.55 -1.15 -6.69
CA PRO A 77 5.28 -1.43 -6.03
C PRO A 77 4.50 -2.59 -6.68
N PHE A 78 4.32 -2.54 -8.00
CA PHE A 78 3.60 -3.59 -8.72
C PHE A 78 4.41 -4.91 -8.76
N ALA A 79 5.72 -4.83 -9.00
CA ALA A 79 6.59 -6.01 -9.01
C ALA A 79 6.60 -6.74 -7.65
N SER A 80 6.77 -5.98 -6.56
CA SER A 80 6.79 -6.53 -5.20
C SER A 80 5.45 -7.12 -4.79
N TRP A 81 4.35 -6.43 -5.12
CA TRP A 81 3.01 -6.93 -4.82
C TRP A 81 2.69 -8.19 -5.63
N SER A 82 2.92 -8.19 -6.94
CA SER A 82 2.60 -9.32 -7.82
C SER A 82 3.40 -10.57 -7.45
N SER A 83 4.69 -10.42 -7.10
CA SER A 83 5.50 -11.52 -6.58
C SER A 83 4.89 -12.15 -5.32
N ARG A 84 4.48 -11.32 -4.35
CA ARG A 84 3.81 -11.77 -3.12
C ARG A 84 2.45 -12.42 -3.41
N ALA A 85 1.68 -11.85 -4.32
CA ALA A 85 0.40 -12.40 -4.74
C ALA A 85 0.55 -13.79 -5.37
N ARG A 86 1.56 -14.00 -6.21
CA ARG A 86 1.90 -15.33 -6.76
C ARG A 86 2.28 -16.32 -5.66
N SER A 87 3.09 -15.89 -4.68
CA SER A 87 3.46 -16.74 -3.55
C SER A 87 2.23 -17.22 -2.77
N PHE A 88 1.27 -16.34 -2.47
CA PHE A 88 0.02 -16.74 -1.82
C PHE A 88 -0.88 -17.61 -2.70
N ALA A 89 -0.92 -17.37 -4.01
CA ALA A 89 -1.69 -18.21 -4.94
C ALA A 89 -1.15 -19.65 -4.99
N ALA A 90 0.17 -19.82 -4.92
CA ALA A 90 0.83 -21.12 -4.94
C ALA A 90 0.81 -21.86 -3.60
N ALA A 91 0.64 -21.15 -2.48
CA ALA A 91 0.62 -21.75 -1.15
C ALA A 91 -0.60 -22.68 -0.98
N SER A 92 -0.41 -23.84 -0.33
CA SER A 92 -1.51 -24.76 0.02
C SER A 92 -2.23 -24.37 1.31
N VAL A 93 -1.53 -23.68 2.21
CA VAL A 93 -2.02 -23.24 3.52
C VAL A 93 -1.59 -21.78 3.78
N LEU A 94 -2.43 -21.04 4.51
CA LEU A 94 -2.08 -19.70 4.98
C LEU A 94 -1.37 -19.82 6.34
N ASP A 95 -0.08 -19.51 6.37
CA ASP A 95 0.66 -19.41 7.63
C ASP A 95 0.04 -18.31 8.52
N PRO A 96 -0.23 -18.59 9.81
CA PRO A 96 -0.67 -17.59 10.80
C PRO A 96 0.13 -16.28 10.78
N MET A 97 1.45 -16.35 10.62
CA MET A 97 2.35 -15.20 10.57
C MET A 97 2.13 -14.34 9.31
N HIS A 98 1.47 -14.87 8.28
CA HIS A 98 1.29 -14.21 6.99
C HIS A 98 -0.13 -13.69 6.77
N ARG A 99 -1.07 -13.94 7.67
CA ARG A 99 -2.48 -13.48 7.58
C ARG A 99 -2.61 -11.98 7.28
N LYS A 100 -1.88 -11.14 8.02
CA LYS A 100 -1.89 -9.68 7.78
C LYS A 100 -1.37 -9.30 6.40
N ALA A 101 -0.32 -9.98 5.93
CA ALA A 101 0.25 -9.76 4.61
C ALA A 101 -0.70 -10.23 3.50
N TYR A 102 -1.36 -11.37 3.68
CA TYR A 102 -2.35 -11.90 2.75
C TYR A 102 -3.54 -10.94 2.61
N LEU A 103 -4.09 -10.47 3.74
CA LEU A 103 -5.20 -9.51 3.72
C LEU A 103 -4.82 -8.20 3.02
N ARG A 104 -3.60 -7.70 3.23
CA ARG A 104 -3.08 -6.54 2.48
C ARG A 104 -2.93 -6.83 0.99
N THR A 105 -2.57 -8.05 0.62
CA THR A 105 -2.39 -8.48 -0.77
C THR A 105 -3.73 -8.52 -1.50
N LEU A 106 -4.80 -8.96 -0.83
CA LEU A 106 -6.17 -8.94 -1.36
C LEU A 106 -6.72 -7.51 -1.56
N LEU A 107 -6.34 -6.56 -0.70
CA LEU A 107 -6.82 -5.18 -0.76
C LEU A 107 -6.04 -4.29 -1.73
N TYR A 108 -4.80 -4.66 -2.04
CA TYR A 108 -3.92 -3.83 -2.88
C TYR A 108 -4.48 -3.51 -4.26
N PRO A 109 -5.13 -4.44 -5.01
CA PRO A 109 -5.65 -4.12 -6.34
C PRO A 109 -6.58 -2.90 -6.37
N ALA A 110 -7.46 -2.75 -5.37
CA ALA A 110 -8.30 -1.57 -5.26
C ALA A 110 -7.49 -0.29 -5.06
N ARG A 111 -6.51 -0.30 -4.15
CA ARG A 111 -5.63 0.86 -3.91
C ARG A 111 -4.82 1.21 -5.15
N PHE A 112 -4.30 0.20 -5.84
CA PHE A 112 -3.58 0.36 -7.10
C PHE A 112 -4.48 1.03 -8.14
N CYS A 113 -5.66 0.49 -8.41
CA CYS A 113 -6.61 1.05 -9.39
C CYS A 113 -7.01 2.50 -9.04
N TYR A 114 -7.26 2.76 -7.76
CA TYR A 114 -7.60 4.09 -7.26
C TYR A 114 -6.48 5.10 -7.53
N SER A 115 -5.26 4.82 -7.07
CA SER A 115 -4.12 5.74 -7.24
C SER A 115 -3.68 5.86 -8.69
N TRP A 116 -3.73 4.77 -9.48
CA TRP A 116 -3.43 4.76 -10.91
C TRP A 116 -4.35 5.68 -11.72
N THR A 117 -5.63 5.71 -11.35
CA THR A 117 -6.66 6.46 -12.08
C THR A 117 -6.74 7.90 -11.61
N THR A 118 -6.67 8.13 -10.30
CA THR A 118 -6.94 9.45 -9.70
C THR A 118 -5.69 10.26 -9.41
N GLY A 119 -4.53 9.60 -9.25
CA GLY A 119 -3.33 10.24 -8.72
C GLY A 119 -3.44 10.60 -7.24
N LEU A 120 -4.42 10.05 -6.52
CA LEU A 120 -4.64 10.32 -5.10
C LEU A 120 -4.20 9.14 -4.24
N MET A 121 -3.88 9.45 -2.97
CA MET A 121 -3.72 8.46 -1.92
C MET A 121 -4.99 8.42 -1.08
N GLY A 122 -5.61 7.24 -1.01
CA GLY A 122 -6.86 7.00 -0.30
C GLY A 122 -6.74 5.87 0.71
N SER A 123 -7.73 5.82 1.62
CA SER A 123 -7.92 4.71 2.53
C SER A 123 -8.32 3.43 1.75
N ASN A 124 -8.34 2.28 2.44
CA ASN A 124 -8.90 1.07 1.80
C ASN A 124 -10.38 1.27 1.47
N ASP A 125 -11.12 1.99 2.32
CA ASP A 125 -12.53 2.29 2.11
C ASP A 125 -12.77 3.06 0.81
N ASP A 126 -12.02 4.14 0.60
CA ASP A 126 -12.14 4.96 -0.61
C ASP A 126 -11.79 4.15 -1.86
N ALA A 127 -10.73 3.35 -1.78
CA ALA A 127 -10.27 2.53 -2.88
C ALA A 127 -11.27 1.42 -3.26
N VAL A 128 -11.88 0.76 -2.26
CA VAL A 128 -12.91 -0.26 -2.49
C VAL A 128 -14.20 0.38 -3.02
N ALA A 129 -14.63 1.51 -2.45
CA ALA A 129 -15.77 2.26 -2.96
C ALA A 129 -15.56 2.70 -4.42
N PHE A 130 -14.34 3.10 -4.77
CA PHE A 130 -13.96 3.46 -6.14
C PHE A 130 -14.14 2.30 -7.12
N VAL A 131 -13.56 1.12 -6.85
CA VAL A 131 -13.67 -0.02 -7.77
C VAL A 131 -15.07 -0.61 -7.83
N ASN A 132 -15.88 -0.48 -6.77
CA ASN A 132 -17.29 -0.86 -6.81
C ASN A 132 -18.13 0.11 -7.64
N LYS A 133 -17.83 1.41 -7.61
CA LYS A 133 -18.52 2.42 -8.42
C LYS A 133 -18.07 2.42 -9.88
N LYS A 134 -16.80 2.10 -10.14
CA LYS A 134 -16.18 2.03 -11.47
C LYS A 134 -15.49 0.66 -11.61
N PRO A 135 -16.24 -0.38 -12.03
CA PRO A 135 -15.69 -1.71 -12.18
C PRO A 135 -14.50 -1.72 -13.14
N VAL A 136 -13.38 -2.28 -12.66
CA VAL A 136 -12.21 -2.54 -13.49
C VAL A 136 -12.38 -3.93 -14.11
N PRO A 137 -12.20 -4.09 -15.44
CA PRO A 137 -12.35 -5.38 -16.10
C PRO A 137 -11.52 -6.48 -15.41
N ARG A 138 -12.14 -7.64 -15.19
CA ARG A 138 -11.54 -8.84 -14.56
C ARG A 138 -11.13 -8.68 -13.09
N LEU A 139 -11.26 -7.50 -12.50
CA LEU A 139 -11.02 -7.30 -11.08
C LEU A 139 -12.17 -7.93 -10.26
N ASP A 140 -11.86 -8.87 -9.38
CA ASP A 140 -12.85 -9.44 -8.46
C ASP A 140 -13.11 -8.47 -7.30
N ALA A 141 -14.04 -7.55 -7.52
CA ALA A 141 -14.42 -6.51 -6.55
C ALA A 141 -15.16 -7.08 -5.32
N ASP A 142 -15.83 -8.22 -5.46
CA ASP A 142 -16.54 -8.88 -4.37
C ASP A 142 -15.55 -9.48 -3.36
N LEU A 143 -14.50 -10.16 -3.84
CA LEU A 143 -13.42 -10.66 -2.98
C LEU A 143 -12.71 -9.51 -2.25
N ILE A 144 -12.45 -8.40 -2.94
CA ILE A 144 -11.86 -7.20 -2.34
C ILE A 144 -12.78 -6.63 -1.26
N THR A 145 -14.09 -6.56 -1.51
CA THR A 145 -15.09 -6.07 -0.54
C THR A 145 -15.13 -6.96 0.70
N ARG A 146 -15.12 -8.29 0.53
CA ARG A 146 -15.03 -9.25 1.64
C ARG A 146 -13.73 -9.11 2.43
N ALA A 147 -12.61 -8.86 1.76
CA ALA A 147 -11.33 -8.57 2.40
C ALA A 147 -11.39 -7.28 3.24
N LEU A 148 -12.07 -6.23 2.75
CA LEU A 148 -12.28 -5.00 3.52
C LEU A 148 -13.12 -5.25 4.77
N GLN A 149 -14.21 -6.01 4.64
CA GLN A 149 -15.06 -6.39 5.78
C GLN A 149 -14.26 -7.18 6.83
N CYS A 150 -13.49 -8.19 6.40
CA CYS A 150 -12.60 -8.95 7.28
C CYS A 150 -11.60 -8.05 8.03
N ARG A 151 -11.04 -7.04 7.34
CA ARG A 151 -10.13 -6.08 7.98
C ARG A 151 -10.83 -5.23 9.04
N LYS A 152 -12.01 -4.70 8.72
CA LYS A 152 -12.79 -3.84 9.62
C LYS A 152 -13.21 -4.54 10.90
N SER A 153 -13.57 -5.82 10.80
CA SER A 153 -13.96 -6.63 11.96
C SER A 153 -12.78 -7.16 12.78
N GLY A 154 -11.53 -6.86 12.38
CA GLY A 154 -10.34 -7.51 12.95
C GLY A 154 -10.33 -9.03 12.74
N GLY A 155 -11.05 -9.51 11.72
CA GLY A 155 -11.29 -10.93 11.47
C GLY A 155 -10.07 -11.69 10.93
N ASN A 156 -10.14 -13.02 11.03
CA ASN A 156 -9.13 -13.93 10.50
C ASN A 156 -9.37 -14.16 8.98
N PRO A 157 -8.40 -13.87 8.09
CA PRO A 157 -8.56 -14.04 6.66
C PRO A 157 -8.50 -15.51 6.17
N ASP A 158 -8.33 -16.50 7.05
CA ASP A 158 -8.31 -17.92 6.68
C ASP A 158 -9.55 -18.33 5.85
N GLY A 159 -10.73 -17.79 6.17
CA GLY A 159 -11.98 -18.03 5.40
C GLY A 159 -12.00 -17.43 3.99
N LEU A 160 -11.06 -16.54 3.66
CA LEU A 160 -10.87 -15.99 2.32
C LEU A 160 -9.82 -16.76 1.52
N PHE A 161 -9.02 -17.61 2.18
CA PHE A 161 -7.85 -18.24 1.57
C PHE A 161 -8.18 -19.25 0.46
N SER A 162 -9.37 -19.83 0.48
CA SER A 162 -9.87 -20.65 -0.64
C SER A 162 -9.89 -19.87 -1.97
N ALA A 163 -10.05 -18.54 -1.93
CA ALA A 163 -10.06 -17.67 -3.10
C ALA A 163 -8.67 -17.22 -3.56
N ARG A 164 -7.56 -17.71 -2.97
CA ARG A 164 -6.19 -17.29 -3.33
C ARG A 164 -5.83 -17.41 -4.81
N ALA A 165 -6.44 -18.35 -5.54
CA ALA A 165 -6.22 -18.48 -6.99
C ALA A 165 -6.68 -17.24 -7.77
N ALA A 166 -7.69 -16.52 -7.26
CA ALA A 166 -8.14 -15.26 -7.84
C ALA A 166 -7.06 -14.17 -7.84
N LEU A 167 -6.02 -14.28 -7.00
CA LEU A 167 -4.88 -13.34 -7.02
C LEU A 167 -4.19 -13.29 -8.38
N LEU A 168 -4.14 -14.39 -9.12
CA LEU A 168 -3.55 -14.38 -10.47
C LEU A 168 -4.39 -13.54 -11.44
N VAL A 169 -5.72 -13.65 -11.37
CA VAL A 169 -6.64 -12.82 -12.16
C VAL A 169 -6.55 -11.35 -11.76
N GLN A 170 -6.39 -11.05 -10.47
CA GLN A 170 -6.17 -9.69 -9.97
C GLN A 170 -4.87 -9.09 -10.50
N ILE A 171 -3.79 -9.89 -10.60
CA ILE A 171 -2.53 -9.46 -11.22
C ILE A 171 -2.76 -9.08 -12.68
N ASP A 172 -3.45 -9.93 -13.44
CA ASP A 172 -3.73 -9.65 -14.85
C ASP A 172 -4.60 -8.40 -15.06
N ALA A 173 -5.60 -8.18 -14.18
CA ALA A 173 -6.46 -7.00 -14.22
C ALA A 173 -5.63 -5.72 -14.02
N CYS A 174 -4.75 -5.70 -13.00
CA CYS A 174 -3.84 -4.58 -12.76
C CYS A 174 -2.81 -4.43 -13.89
N ALA A 175 -2.26 -5.51 -14.44
CA ALA A 175 -1.33 -5.47 -15.56
C ALA A 175 -1.97 -4.91 -16.83
N SER A 176 -3.26 -5.20 -17.06
CA SER A 176 -4.01 -4.65 -18.20
C SER A 176 -4.17 -3.14 -18.10
N LEU A 177 -4.32 -2.59 -16.89
CA LEU A 177 -4.33 -1.14 -16.66
C LEU A 177 -2.98 -0.50 -16.96
N LEU A 178 -1.88 -1.19 -16.65
CA LEU A 178 -0.52 -0.73 -16.98
C LEU A 178 -0.30 -0.65 -18.48
N ALA A 179 -0.75 -1.66 -19.23
CA ALA A 179 -0.58 -1.75 -20.68
C ALA A 179 -1.44 -0.75 -21.47
N ALA A 180 -2.50 -0.21 -20.86
CA ALA A 180 -3.43 0.72 -21.50
C ALA A 180 -3.08 2.21 -21.30
N ALA A 181 -1.95 2.52 -20.63
CA ALA A 181 -1.57 3.88 -20.26
C ALA A 181 -0.47 4.50 -21.11
#